data_AF-A0ABD0XUN5-F1
#
_entry.id   AF-A0ABD0XUN5-F1
#
_cell.length_a   1.000
_cell.length_b   1.000
_cell.length_c   1.000
_cell.angle_alpha   90.00
_cell.angle_beta   90.00
_cell.angle_gamma   90.00
#
_symmetry.space_group_name_H-M   'P 1'
#
loop_
_entity.id
_entity.type
_entity.pdbx_description
1 polymer ?
#
loop_
_entity_poly.entity_id
_entity_poly.type
_entity_poly.pdbx_seq_one_letter_code
_entity_poly.pdbx_strand_id
1 'polypeptide(L)'
;ICELVEPIVAKISSLLKPIEFGREIVEESTNNSLDVGTSLFELYLNLQRFYMLGVGMFPTGIESLSISKFYTWFDHAVVQWLDIAVFKAFQRIDKAVDLDELVPVHSCVKYSSSAVDTLSIFYQVKTFWKQLAWPEAAGSYTFVAKILEEICRSCVNHYANKMSKKVEHLGFTESAYGEKYEVTNEWCLAINNIDYVGQSIQPFGDDLDLEDIIKNVAEYIDLSAADKCKQSLDGIMKSALENVHNKIIDLLQSAARQMSPSIKRFLLEGAELLHQDNNHVDRLMQYLDENLMTLHSQLSTDNFDRFLSIILEEVSIILKFVVEDNLDRRRPSSFFSNLNGTLKILTGFFKDGVNVDSNENFTRVKQLLTLHGTETEELIHQYHLERLEEQKALNNCPFGKLVVRVRFIDETLKINVIIAEKLQPHDTNGLCDPYVKIHLLPEEKFVHLSKPRTKTVKRSLNPLFDETFTLSLTKEQKNYDRGLIQFLVKDQDFLGMSSQFVGEAFIQFKDIPKAEGDEQLENLRTFHLNLSKPDKQNTEVYKALDHRQGEKLARDFIKRQKAKMQPMVPNS
;
A
#
# COMPACT_ATOMS: atom_id res chain seq x y z
N ILE A 1 -1.83 27.55 -65.41
CA ILE A 1 -2.22 27.23 -64.01
C ILE A 1 -1.00 27.31 -63.11
N CYS A 2 0.05 26.50 -63.33
CA CYS A 2 1.26 26.50 -62.51
C CYS A 2 1.87 27.90 -62.30
N GLU A 3 2.15 28.64 -63.39
CA GLU A 3 2.74 30.00 -63.32
C GLU A 3 1.92 31.03 -62.53
N LEU A 4 0.61 30.83 -62.39
CA LEU A 4 -0.28 31.74 -61.68
C LEU A 4 -0.52 31.31 -60.23
N VAL A 5 -0.68 30.00 -60.00
CA VAL A 5 -1.13 29.45 -58.71
C VAL A 5 0.05 29.26 -57.76
N GLU A 6 1.18 28.74 -58.24
CA GLU A 6 2.37 28.48 -57.43
C GLU A 6 2.87 29.70 -56.63
N PRO A 7 3.10 30.89 -57.23
CA PRO A 7 3.58 32.06 -56.48
C PRO A 7 2.54 32.60 -55.49
N ILE A 8 1.24 32.43 -55.78
CA ILE A 8 0.15 32.84 -54.88
C ILE A 8 0.10 31.90 -53.67
N VAL A 9 0.15 30.58 -53.89
CA VAL A 9 0.15 29.59 -52.80
C VAL A 9 1.39 29.75 -51.92
N ALA A 10 2.58 29.93 -52.50
CA ALA A 10 3.80 30.15 -51.75
C ALA A 10 3.72 31.42 -50.89
N LYS A 11 3.21 32.52 -51.45
CA LYS A 11 3.03 33.78 -50.73
C LYS A 11 2.01 33.64 -49.59
N ILE A 12 0.84 33.05 -49.82
CA ILE A 12 -0.18 32.89 -48.78
C ILE A 12 0.33 31.92 -47.70
N SER A 13 0.98 30.82 -48.07
CA SER A 13 1.55 29.86 -47.13
C SER A 13 2.63 30.48 -46.24
N SER A 14 3.44 31.41 -46.77
CA SER A 14 4.43 32.17 -45.97
C SER A 14 3.83 33.20 -45.01
N LEU A 15 2.58 33.63 -45.26
CA LEU A 15 1.87 34.62 -44.46
C LEU A 15 1.03 33.97 -43.36
N LEU A 16 0.77 32.67 -43.45
CA LEU A 16 0.13 31.90 -42.38
C LEU A 16 1.05 31.84 -41.16
N LYS A 17 0.59 32.43 -40.06
CA LYS A 17 1.32 32.38 -38.78
C LYS A 17 1.00 31.06 -38.05
N PRO A 18 2.01 30.43 -37.40
CA PRO A 18 1.77 29.31 -36.50
C PRO A 18 0.75 29.68 -35.41
N ILE A 19 -0.13 28.75 -35.08
CA ILE A 19 -1.09 28.93 -33.98
C ILE A 19 -0.35 28.66 -32.67
N GLU A 20 -0.22 29.68 -31.82
CA GLU A 20 0.33 29.52 -30.46
C GLU A 20 -0.75 29.00 -29.52
N PHE A 21 -0.50 27.85 -28.89
CA PHE A 21 -1.38 27.26 -27.88
C PHE A 21 -1.06 27.88 -26.49
N GLY A 22 -2.02 28.57 -25.87
CA GLY A 22 -1.95 28.90 -24.42
C GLY A 22 -2.01 30.36 -23.97
N ARG A 23 -2.42 31.32 -24.81
CA ARG A 23 -2.78 32.69 -24.35
C ARG A 23 -4.17 33.05 -24.86
N GLU A 24 -4.90 33.88 -24.13
CA GLU A 24 -6.18 34.47 -24.56
C GLU A 24 -6.08 34.89 -26.02
N ILE A 25 -6.77 34.12 -26.86
CA ILE A 25 -6.66 34.23 -28.30
C ILE A 25 -7.44 35.49 -28.70
N VAL A 26 -6.80 36.38 -29.45
CA VAL A 26 -7.53 37.40 -30.21
C VAL A 26 -8.32 36.65 -31.30
N GLU A 27 -9.58 36.31 -31.00
CA GLU A 27 -10.48 35.48 -31.82
C GLU A 27 -10.49 35.90 -33.30
N GLU A 28 -10.34 37.20 -33.58
CA GLU A 28 -10.40 37.76 -34.93
C GLU A 28 -9.18 37.37 -35.80
N SER A 29 -7.99 37.33 -35.21
CA SER A 29 -6.75 37.02 -35.94
C SER A 29 -6.58 35.53 -36.25
N THR A 30 -7.08 34.68 -35.36
CA THR A 30 -7.11 33.23 -35.54
C THR A 30 -8.20 32.85 -36.53
N ASN A 31 -9.40 33.43 -36.42
CA ASN A 31 -10.49 33.18 -37.39
C ASN A 31 -10.08 33.51 -38.82
N ASN A 32 -9.38 34.63 -39.06
CA ASN A 32 -8.86 34.94 -40.39
C ASN A 32 -7.83 33.92 -40.90
N SER A 33 -6.94 33.42 -40.03
CA SER A 33 -6.00 32.35 -40.39
C SER A 33 -6.70 31.02 -40.70
N LEU A 34 -7.79 30.73 -39.98
CA LEU A 34 -8.64 29.55 -40.18
C LEU A 34 -9.36 29.57 -41.54
N ASP A 35 -9.91 30.72 -41.93
CA ASP A 35 -10.65 30.87 -43.20
C ASP A 35 -9.71 30.78 -44.41
N VAL A 36 -8.53 31.42 -44.32
CA VAL A 36 -7.49 31.34 -45.35
C VAL A 36 -6.94 29.91 -45.47
N GLY A 37 -6.70 29.23 -44.34
CA GLY A 37 -6.26 27.84 -44.32
C GLY A 37 -7.28 26.91 -44.98
N THR A 38 -8.58 27.07 -44.67
CA THR A 38 -9.66 26.27 -45.25
C THR A 38 -9.76 26.48 -46.76
N SER A 39 -9.68 27.74 -47.22
CA SER A 39 -9.72 28.08 -48.65
C SER A 39 -8.52 27.50 -49.43
N LEU A 40 -7.33 27.49 -48.81
CA LEU A 40 -6.15 26.84 -49.41
C LEU A 40 -6.30 25.33 -49.51
N PHE A 41 -6.94 24.69 -48.54
CA PHE A 41 -7.21 23.25 -48.60
C PHE A 41 -8.20 22.90 -49.71
N GLU A 42 -9.26 23.70 -49.89
CA GLU A 42 -10.17 23.54 -51.02
C GLU A 42 -9.46 23.71 -52.37
N LEU A 43 -8.54 24.68 -52.48
CA LEU A 43 -7.71 24.84 -53.66
C LEU A 43 -6.86 23.59 -53.95
N TYR A 44 -6.24 23.01 -52.91
CA TYR A 44 -5.48 21.76 -53.02
C TYR A 44 -6.36 20.62 -53.57
N LEU A 45 -7.53 20.39 -52.99
CA LEU A 45 -8.46 19.33 -53.44
C LEU A 45 -8.91 19.53 -54.88
N ASN A 46 -9.14 20.78 -55.31
CA ASN A 46 -9.50 21.08 -56.69
C ASN A 46 -8.34 20.83 -57.66
N LEU A 47 -7.10 21.18 -57.28
CA LEU A 47 -5.91 20.87 -58.07
C LEU A 47 -5.67 19.36 -58.17
N GLN A 48 -5.88 18.62 -57.08
CA GLN A 48 -5.78 17.17 -57.06
C GLN A 48 -6.82 16.52 -57.99
N ARG A 49 -8.09 16.94 -57.94
CA ARG A 49 -9.14 16.47 -58.86
C ARG A 49 -8.80 16.80 -60.32
N PHE A 50 -8.29 18.01 -60.57
CA PHE A 50 -7.87 18.42 -61.91
C PHE A 50 -6.70 17.57 -62.43
N TYR A 51 -5.72 17.27 -61.58
CA TYR A 51 -4.62 16.36 -61.90
C TYR A 51 -5.14 14.95 -62.23
N MET A 52 -6.02 14.38 -61.39
CA MET A 52 -6.61 13.05 -61.60
C MET A 52 -7.40 12.95 -62.92
N LEU A 53 -8.15 13.99 -63.28
CA LEU A 53 -8.82 14.08 -64.59
C LEU A 53 -7.80 14.08 -65.73
N GLY A 54 -6.70 14.82 -65.57
CA GLY A 54 -5.59 14.81 -66.52
C GLY A 54 -5.00 13.41 -66.71
N VAL A 55 -4.78 12.66 -65.61
CA VAL A 55 -4.23 11.29 -65.65
C VAL A 55 -5.12 10.37 -66.49
N GLY A 56 -6.45 10.48 -66.33
CA GLY A 56 -7.42 9.71 -67.11
C GLY A 56 -7.45 10.06 -68.61
N MET A 57 -7.13 11.30 -68.96
CA MET A 57 -7.14 11.78 -70.36
C MET A 57 -5.81 11.59 -71.09
N PHE A 58 -4.68 11.62 -70.37
CA PHE A 58 -3.33 11.52 -70.94
C PHE A 58 -2.46 10.52 -70.14
N PRO A 59 -2.62 9.20 -70.38
CA PRO A 59 -1.93 8.16 -69.59
C PRO A 59 -0.41 8.15 -69.79
N THR A 60 0.08 8.54 -70.97
CA THR A 60 1.51 8.59 -71.31
C THR A 60 1.95 10.04 -71.47
N GLY A 61 2.73 10.55 -70.51
CA GLY A 61 3.33 11.89 -70.58
C GLY A 61 2.91 12.88 -69.49
N ILE A 62 2.01 12.50 -68.58
CA ILE A 62 1.55 13.41 -67.52
C ILE A 62 2.62 13.75 -66.47
N GLU A 63 3.54 12.82 -66.24
CA GLU A 63 4.70 13.01 -65.34
C GLU A 63 5.60 14.16 -65.80
N SER A 64 5.61 14.46 -67.10
CA SER A 64 6.39 15.55 -67.71
C SER A 64 5.75 16.93 -67.54
N LEU A 65 4.49 17.01 -67.09
CA LEU A 65 3.80 18.28 -66.88
C LEU A 65 4.20 18.90 -65.54
N SER A 66 4.40 20.22 -65.50
CA SER A 66 4.73 20.95 -64.27
C SER A 66 3.68 20.83 -63.17
N ILE A 67 2.45 20.39 -63.50
CA ILE A 67 1.38 20.16 -62.55
C ILE A 67 1.54 18.83 -61.78
N SER A 68 2.40 17.90 -62.23
CA SER A 68 2.60 16.61 -61.55
C SER A 68 3.14 16.75 -60.12
N LYS A 69 3.81 17.87 -59.82
CA LYS A 69 4.37 18.21 -58.49
C LYS A 69 3.61 19.32 -57.78
N PHE A 70 2.33 19.56 -58.10
CA PHE A 70 1.56 20.66 -57.49
C PHE A 70 1.49 20.57 -55.95
N TYR A 71 1.61 19.37 -55.38
CA TYR A 71 1.55 19.14 -53.94
C TYR A 71 2.70 19.83 -53.19
N THR A 72 3.89 19.96 -53.78
CA THR A 72 5.06 20.59 -53.12
C THR A 72 4.84 22.07 -52.86
N TRP A 73 3.91 22.72 -53.58
CA TRP A 73 3.53 24.11 -53.31
C TRP A 73 2.89 24.28 -51.93
N PHE A 74 2.37 23.18 -51.37
CA PHE A 74 1.60 23.16 -50.12
C PHE A 74 2.36 22.56 -48.93
N ASP A 75 3.66 22.24 -49.06
CA ASP A 75 4.45 21.63 -47.96
C ASP A 75 4.32 22.41 -46.64
N HIS A 76 4.41 23.74 -46.70
CA HIS A 76 4.23 24.61 -45.54
C HIS A 76 2.76 24.74 -45.10
N ALA A 77 1.81 24.62 -46.02
CA ALA A 77 0.38 24.72 -45.75
C ALA A 77 -0.15 23.48 -45.01
N VAL A 78 0.32 22.27 -45.34
CA VAL A 78 -0.11 21.03 -44.68
C VAL A 78 0.19 21.05 -43.19
N VAL A 79 1.39 21.49 -42.82
CA VAL A 79 1.80 21.62 -41.40
C VAL A 79 0.85 22.55 -40.64
N GLN A 80 0.44 23.67 -41.26
CA GLN A 80 -0.51 24.64 -40.70
C GLN A 80 -1.94 24.10 -40.65
N TRP A 81 -2.39 23.36 -41.66
CA TRP A 81 -3.71 22.71 -41.63
C TRP A 81 -3.81 21.71 -40.48
N LEU A 82 -2.74 20.98 -40.19
CA LEU A 82 -2.66 20.10 -39.03
C LEU A 82 -2.77 20.90 -37.72
N ASP A 83 -2.04 22.01 -37.59
CA ASP A 83 -2.13 22.87 -36.39
C ASP A 83 -3.57 23.42 -36.19
N ILE A 84 -4.22 23.82 -37.29
CA ILE A 84 -5.62 24.26 -37.31
C ILE A 84 -6.57 23.12 -36.90
N ALA A 85 -6.36 21.92 -37.43
CA ALA A 85 -7.20 20.76 -37.12
C ALA A 85 -7.09 20.38 -35.64
N VAL A 86 -5.87 20.38 -35.10
CA VAL A 86 -5.59 20.12 -33.68
C VAL A 86 -6.20 21.19 -32.79
N PHE A 87 -6.10 22.46 -33.18
CA PHE A 87 -6.76 23.56 -32.45
C PHE A 87 -8.29 23.39 -32.39
N LYS A 88 -8.92 23.09 -33.52
CA LYS A 88 -10.37 22.80 -33.58
C LYS A 88 -10.74 21.54 -32.80
N ALA A 89 -9.86 20.54 -32.77
CA ALA A 89 -10.04 19.33 -31.97
C ALA A 89 -10.08 19.66 -30.47
N PHE A 90 -9.15 20.46 -29.96
CA PHE A 90 -9.15 20.89 -28.57
C PHE A 90 -10.43 21.66 -28.20
N GLN A 91 -10.86 22.62 -29.03
CA GLN A 91 -12.10 23.36 -28.78
C GLN A 91 -13.33 22.47 -28.75
N ARG A 92 -13.36 21.40 -29.58
CA ARG A 92 -14.45 20.43 -29.57
C ARG A 92 -14.41 19.53 -28.35
N ILE A 93 -13.25 19.03 -27.97
CA ILE A 93 -13.06 18.30 -26.71
C ILE A 93 -13.54 19.16 -25.55
N ASP A 94 -13.16 20.43 -25.55
CA ASP A 94 -13.55 21.35 -24.50
C ASP A 94 -15.07 21.45 -24.38
N LYS A 95 -15.76 21.72 -25.49
CA LYS A 95 -17.23 21.82 -25.51
C LYS A 95 -17.91 20.50 -25.19
N ALA A 96 -17.40 19.38 -25.71
CA ALA A 96 -17.96 18.06 -25.48
C ALA A 96 -17.89 17.69 -23.99
N VAL A 97 -16.75 17.90 -23.34
CA VAL A 97 -16.62 17.64 -21.90
C VAL A 97 -17.46 18.61 -21.08
N ASP A 98 -17.56 19.89 -21.45
CA ASP A 98 -18.35 20.87 -20.70
C ASP A 98 -19.85 20.55 -20.75
N LEU A 99 -20.37 20.17 -21.91
CA LEU A 99 -21.79 19.84 -22.13
C LEU A 99 -22.21 18.46 -21.61
N ASP A 100 -21.26 17.56 -21.37
CA ASP A 100 -21.58 16.19 -20.99
C ASP A 100 -22.16 16.09 -19.57
N GLU A 101 -23.33 15.47 -19.46
CA GLU A 101 -23.99 15.24 -18.17
C GLU A 101 -23.51 13.95 -17.48
N LEU A 102 -22.52 13.27 -18.06
CA LEU A 102 -21.96 12.00 -17.55
C LEU A 102 -23.03 10.91 -17.40
N VAL A 103 -23.90 10.81 -18.41
CA VAL A 103 -24.92 9.76 -18.52
C VAL A 103 -24.50 8.77 -19.61
N PRO A 104 -24.71 7.44 -19.43
CA PRO A 104 -24.39 6.46 -20.45
C PRO A 104 -25.15 6.72 -21.76
N VAL A 105 -24.46 6.60 -22.90
CA VAL A 105 -25.07 6.78 -24.24
C VAL A 105 -26.15 5.74 -24.52
N HIS A 106 -25.96 4.52 -24.00
CA HIS A 106 -26.91 3.42 -24.14
C HIS A 106 -26.84 2.52 -22.90
N SER A 107 -27.90 1.77 -22.62
CA SER A 107 -27.99 0.88 -21.45
C SER A 107 -26.97 -0.28 -21.44
N CYS A 108 -26.30 -0.55 -22.56
CA CYS A 108 -25.30 -1.62 -22.69
C CYS A 108 -23.86 -1.12 -22.69
N VAL A 109 -23.64 0.20 -22.70
CA VAL A 109 -22.30 0.80 -22.71
C VAL A 109 -22.10 1.61 -21.45
N LYS A 110 -20.85 1.70 -21.00
CA LYS A 110 -20.48 2.42 -19.77
C LYS A 110 -19.63 3.65 -20.07
N TYR A 111 -19.93 4.34 -21.16
CA TYR A 111 -19.31 5.62 -21.55
C TYR A 111 -20.41 6.62 -21.95
N SER A 112 -20.10 7.91 -21.82
CA SER A 112 -21.00 9.03 -22.10
C SER A 112 -20.76 9.66 -23.47
N SER A 113 -21.54 10.70 -23.77
CA SER A 113 -21.54 11.40 -25.05
C SER A 113 -20.19 12.03 -25.40
N SER A 114 -19.49 12.60 -24.42
CA SER A 114 -18.21 13.30 -24.66
C SER A 114 -17.13 12.38 -25.23
N ALA A 115 -17.14 11.10 -24.85
CA ALA A 115 -16.18 10.14 -25.36
C ALA A 115 -16.44 9.88 -26.85
N VAL A 116 -17.69 9.63 -27.22
CA VAL A 116 -18.10 9.44 -28.62
C VAL A 116 -17.80 10.66 -29.48
N ASP A 117 -18.10 11.86 -28.98
CA ASP A 117 -17.79 13.11 -29.67
C ASP A 117 -16.28 13.30 -29.87
N THR A 118 -15.47 12.91 -28.89
CA THR A 118 -14.01 12.93 -28.99
C THR A 118 -13.50 11.94 -30.03
N LEU A 119 -14.05 10.72 -30.10
CA LEU A 119 -13.71 9.76 -31.16
C LEU A 119 -14.09 10.27 -32.55
N SER A 120 -15.15 11.08 -32.67
CA SER A 120 -15.53 11.67 -33.97
C SER A 120 -14.42 12.55 -34.57
N ILE A 121 -13.55 13.12 -33.73
CA ILE A 121 -12.37 13.89 -34.17
C ILE A 121 -11.37 12.96 -34.88
N PHE A 122 -11.16 11.75 -34.36
CA PHE A 122 -10.23 10.78 -34.91
C PHE A 122 -10.68 10.39 -36.31
N TYR A 123 -11.98 10.12 -36.47
CA TYR A 123 -12.58 9.83 -37.78
C TYR A 123 -12.43 11.00 -38.76
N GLN A 124 -12.59 12.24 -38.30
CA GLN A 124 -12.42 13.42 -39.15
C GLN A 124 -10.97 13.62 -39.58
N VAL A 125 -10.01 13.41 -38.68
CA VAL A 125 -8.58 13.49 -39.00
C VAL A 125 -8.18 12.37 -39.97
N LYS A 126 -8.68 11.15 -39.77
CA LYS A 126 -8.53 10.05 -40.72
C LYS A 126 -9.06 10.44 -42.10
N THR A 127 -10.27 10.98 -42.16
CA THR A 127 -10.89 11.41 -43.43
C THR A 127 -10.06 12.50 -44.11
N PHE A 128 -9.58 13.48 -43.34
CA PHE A 128 -8.69 14.53 -43.82
C PHE A 128 -7.38 13.94 -44.40
N TRP A 129 -6.75 13.00 -43.69
CA TRP A 129 -5.53 12.32 -44.14
C TRP A 129 -5.75 11.55 -45.46
N LYS A 130 -6.84 10.77 -45.54
CA LYS A 130 -7.17 10.01 -46.75
C LYS A 130 -7.51 10.91 -47.94
N GLN A 131 -8.09 12.09 -47.72
CA GLN A 131 -8.34 13.08 -48.76
C GLN A 131 -7.06 13.76 -49.23
N LEU A 132 -6.09 13.98 -48.33
CA LEU A 132 -4.80 14.54 -48.70
C LEU A 132 -4.08 13.62 -49.71
N ALA A 133 -4.18 12.31 -49.55
CA ALA A 133 -3.59 11.30 -50.45
C ALA A 133 -2.16 11.68 -50.88
N TRP A 134 -1.33 11.99 -49.89
CA TRP A 134 -0.03 12.61 -50.11
C TRP A 134 0.93 11.65 -50.85
N PRO A 135 1.51 12.07 -51.99
CA PRO A 135 2.20 11.15 -52.89
C PRO A 135 3.64 10.81 -52.46
N GLU A 136 4.29 11.64 -51.63
CA GLU A 136 5.68 11.43 -51.23
C GLU A 136 5.82 10.63 -49.93
N ALA A 137 6.48 9.48 -49.97
CA ALA A 137 6.64 8.59 -48.83
C ALA A 137 7.32 9.25 -47.61
N ALA A 138 8.38 10.04 -47.82
CA ALA A 138 9.11 10.74 -46.76
C ALA A 138 8.25 11.84 -46.08
N GLY A 139 7.49 12.59 -46.88
CA GLY A 139 6.54 13.59 -46.39
C GLY A 139 5.39 12.94 -45.64
N SER A 140 4.85 11.83 -46.17
CA SER A 140 3.74 11.11 -45.56
C SER A 140 4.07 10.59 -44.17
N TYR A 141 5.26 10.02 -43.97
CA TYR A 141 5.74 9.65 -42.65
C TYR A 141 5.78 10.85 -41.70
N THR A 142 6.37 11.97 -42.13
CA THR A 142 6.52 13.17 -41.29
C THR A 142 5.17 13.72 -40.84
N PHE A 143 4.19 13.76 -41.74
CA PHE A 143 2.85 14.24 -41.41
C PHE A 143 2.07 13.26 -40.52
N VAL A 144 2.18 11.96 -40.76
CA VAL A 144 1.52 10.96 -39.92
C VAL A 144 2.12 10.89 -38.53
N ALA A 145 3.44 10.99 -38.41
CA ALA A 145 4.10 11.11 -37.10
C ALA A 145 3.58 12.34 -36.33
N LYS A 146 3.43 13.49 -37.01
CA LYS A 146 2.84 14.69 -36.41
C LYS A 146 1.37 14.50 -36.02
N ILE A 147 0.57 13.85 -36.87
CA ILE A 147 -0.85 13.53 -36.58
C ILE A 147 -0.95 12.62 -35.35
N LEU A 148 -0.15 11.55 -35.28
CA LEU A 148 -0.16 10.64 -34.15
C LEU A 148 0.28 11.34 -32.86
N GLU A 149 1.33 12.17 -32.91
CA GLU A 149 1.77 12.95 -31.74
C GLU A 149 0.64 13.87 -31.27
N GLU A 150 0.05 14.69 -32.15
CA GLU A 150 -0.94 15.67 -31.70
C GLU A 150 -2.31 15.06 -31.33
N ILE A 151 -2.77 14.04 -32.06
CA ILE A 151 -4.07 13.42 -31.79
C ILE A 151 -3.99 12.38 -30.67
N CYS A 152 -3.04 11.44 -30.73
CA CYS A 152 -2.96 10.37 -29.74
C CYS A 152 -2.39 10.88 -28.42
N ARG A 153 -1.39 11.76 -28.45
CA ARG A 153 -0.78 12.28 -27.22
C ARG A 153 -1.49 13.54 -26.74
N SER A 154 -1.50 14.61 -27.54
CA SER A 154 -1.97 15.92 -27.06
C SER A 154 -3.49 15.94 -26.84
N CYS A 155 -4.29 15.48 -27.80
CA CYS A 155 -5.76 15.52 -27.68
C CYS A 155 -6.29 14.56 -26.61
N VAL A 156 -5.80 13.31 -26.56
CA VAL A 156 -6.25 12.35 -25.54
C VAL A 156 -5.85 12.80 -24.14
N ASN A 157 -4.62 13.29 -23.96
CA ASN A 157 -4.18 13.81 -22.67
C ASN A 157 -4.99 15.05 -22.25
N HIS A 158 -5.32 15.95 -23.18
CA HIS A 158 -6.20 17.08 -22.91
C HIS A 158 -7.60 16.64 -22.48
N TYR A 159 -8.19 15.67 -23.19
CA TYR A 159 -9.48 15.07 -22.83
C TYR A 159 -9.42 14.49 -21.41
N ALA A 160 -8.41 13.66 -21.12
CA ALA A 160 -8.26 13.02 -19.81
C ALA A 160 -8.04 14.04 -18.68
N ASN A 161 -7.28 15.10 -18.92
CA ASN A 161 -7.09 16.17 -17.94
C ASN A 161 -8.35 16.99 -17.71
N LYS A 162 -9.10 17.31 -18.75
CA LYS A 162 -10.35 18.07 -18.61
C LYS A 162 -11.43 17.24 -17.91
N MET A 163 -11.57 15.98 -18.29
CA MET A 163 -12.49 15.04 -17.65
C MET A 163 -12.13 14.85 -16.17
N SER A 164 -10.84 14.69 -15.85
CA SER A 164 -10.34 14.62 -14.47
C SER A 164 -10.70 15.85 -13.63
N LYS A 165 -10.59 17.07 -14.19
CA LYS A 165 -10.99 18.31 -13.50
C LYS A 165 -12.51 18.39 -13.30
N LYS A 166 -13.30 17.94 -14.27
CA LYS A 166 -14.76 17.95 -14.18
C LYS A 166 -15.28 17.08 -13.02
N VAL A 167 -14.60 15.99 -12.71
CA VAL A 167 -15.02 15.05 -11.65
C VAL A 167 -14.29 15.23 -10.32
N GLU A 168 -13.37 16.19 -10.19
CA GLU A 168 -12.52 16.39 -9.00
C GLU A 168 -13.31 16.63 -7.71
N HIS A 169 -14.48 17.29 -7.82
CA HIS A 169 -15.33 17.66 -6.68
C HIS A 169 -16.62 16.84 -6.58
N LEU A 170 -16.78 15.79 -7.39
CA LEU A 170 -17.95 14.92 -7.28
C LEU A 170 -17.84 14.02 -6.03
N GLY A 171 -18.98 13.67 -5.45
CA GLY A 171 -19.05 12.70 -4.35
C GLY A 171 -18.88 13.28 -2.95
N PHE A 172 -18.58 14.57 -2.79
CA PHE A 172 -18.52 15.21 -1.48
C PHE A 172 -19.92 15.59 -0.99
N THR A 173 -20.26 15.13 0.20
CA THR A 173 -21.50 15.45 0.90
C THR A 173 -21.19 15.98 2.30
N GLU A 174 -21.93 16.99 2.76
CA GLU A 174 -21.83 17.46 4.13
C GLU A 174 -22.57 16.49 5.06
N SER A 175 -21.86 15.93 6.04
CA SER A 175 -22.45 15.10 7.09
C SER A 175 -22.32 15.78 8.46
N ALA A 176 -23.10 15.33 9.44
CA ALA A 176 -23.01 15.80 10.83
C ALA A 176 -21.61 15.64 11.46
N TYR A 177 -20.72 14.85 10.85
CA TYR A 177 -19.38 14.55 11.33
C TYR A 177 -18.27 15.11 10.41
N GLY A 178 -18.61 15.98 9.46
CA GLY A 178 -17.69 16.57 8.47
C GLY A 178 -18.03 16.18 7.03
N GLU A 179 -17.17 16.55 6.08
CA GLU A 179 -17.29 16.14 4.68
C GLU A 179 -17.11 14.62 4.55
N LYS A 180 -18.08 13.97 3.89
CA LYS A 180 -18.04 12.55 3.52
C LYS A 180 -17.91 12.45 2.01
N TYR A 181 -16.91 11.71 1.54
CA TYR A 181 -16.75 11.37 0.14
C TYR A 181 -17.39 10.00 -0.18
N GLU A 182 -18.15 9.93 -1.25
CA GLU A 182 -18.69 8.69 -1.83
C GLU A 182 -18.40 8.65 -3.32
N VAL A 183 -17.97 7.50 -3.81
CA VAL A 183 -17.75 7.29 -5.24
C VAL A 183 -19.10 7.31 -5.95
N THR A 184 -19.23 8.16 -6.95
CA THR A 184 -20.46 8.29 -7.74
C THR A 184 -20.38 7.55 -9.07
N ASN A 185 -21.53 7.30 -9.68
CA ASN A 185 -21.60 6.68 -11.00
C ASN A 185 -20.95 7.56 -12.08
N GLU A 186 -21.16 8.87 -12.00
CA GLU A 186 -20.61 9.87 -12.91
C GLU A 186 -19.08 9.89 -12.85
N TRP A 187 -18.50 9.74 -11.65
CA TRP A 187 -17.06 9.62 -11.47
C TRP A 187 -16.51 8.35 -12.14
N CYS A 188 -17.21 7.22 -12.01
CA CYS A 188 -16.82 5.97 -12.69
C CYS A 188 -16.93 6.09 -14.22
N LEU A 189 -17.99 6.73 -14.71
CA LEU A 189 -18.18 6.98 -16.15
C LEU A 189 -17.08 7.85 -16.73
N ALA A 190 -16.60 8.85 -15.99
CA ALA A 190 -15.45 9.65 -16.41
C ALA A 190 -14.17 8.82 -16.62
N ILE A 191 -13.92 7.81 -15.78
CA ILE A 191 -12.77 6.91 -15.97
C ILE A 191 -12.98 6.01 -17.19
N ASN A 192 -14.16 5.41 -17.33
CA ASN A 192 -14.47 4.57 -18.48
C ASN A 192 -14.40 5.36 -19.79
N ASN A 193 -14.80 6.63 -19.78
CA ASN A 193 -14.65 7.53 -20.90
C ASN A 193 -13.19 7.72 -21.31
N ILE A 194 -12.30 7.94 -20.34
CA ILE A 194 -10.86 8.10 -20.57
C ILE A 194 -10.27 6.80 -21.13
N ASP A 195 -10.64 5.66 -20.55
CA ASP A 195 -10.22 4.33 -21.00
C ASP A 195 -10.71 4.05 -22.43
N TYR A 196 -11.98 4.33 -22.73
CA TYR A 196 -12.58 4.15 -24.05
C TYR A 196 -11.89 4.99 -25.14
N VAL A 197 -11.58 6.25 -24.86
CA VAL A 197 -10.80 7.10 -25.78
C VAL A 197 -9.37 6.54 -25.94
N GLY A 198 -8.74 6.06 -24.87
CA GLY A 198 -7.42 5.44 -24.91
C GLY A 198 -7.35 4.17 -25.76
N GLN A 199 -8.36 3.30 -25.65
CA GLN A 199 -8.47 2.06 -26.44
C GLN A 199 -8.60 2.33 -27.94
N SER A 200 -9.06 3.53 -28.32
CA SER A 200 -9.21 3.95 -29.71
C SER A 200 -7.89 4.36 -30.38
N ILE A 201 -6.79 4.52 -29.62
CA ILE A 201 -5.48 4.90 -30.14
C ILE A 201 -4.94 3.83 -31.11
N GLN A 202 -5.01 2.56 -30.73
CA GLN A 202 -4.48 1.45 -31.55
C GLN A 202 -5.24 1.33 -32.90
N PRO A 203 -6.60 1.21 -32.91
CA PRO A 203 -7.37 1.21 -34.16
C PRO A 203 -7.15 2.45 -35.03
N PHE A 204 -6.93 3.62 -34.41
CA PHE A 204 -6.66 4.84 -35.17
C PHE A 204 -5.32 4.80 -35.89
N GLY A 205 -4.30 4.18 -35.29
CA GLY A 205 -3.03 3.90 -35.98
C GLY A 205 -3.27 3.06 -37.23
N ASP A 206 -3.92 1.91 -37.09
CA ASP A 206 -4.22 1.03 -38.23
C ASP A 206 -5.00 1.75 -39.35
N ASP A 207 -5.94 2.61 -38.97
CA ASP A 207 -6.77 3.40 -39.87
C ASP A 207 -6.03 4.46 -40.70
N LEU A 208 -4.81 4.84 -40.29
CA LEU A 208 -3.92 5.77 -41.02
C LEU A 208 -3.03 5.07 -42.04
N ASP A 209 -3.23 3.77 -42.26
CA ASP A 209 -2.52 2.96 -43.25
C ASP A 209 -0.98 2.96 -43.00
N LEU A 210 -0.57 2.86 -41.72
CA LEU A 210 0.85 2.94 -41.31
C LEU A 210 1.73 1.88 -41.98
N GLU A 211 1.20 0.67 -42.19
CA GLU A 211 1.93 -0.42 -42.84
C GLU A 211 2.32 -0.07 -44.28
N ASP A 212 1.41 0.57 -45.03
CA ASP A 212 1.67 1.01 -46.40
C ASP A 212 2.71 2.13 -46.42
N ILE A 213 2.67 3.05 -45.45
CA ILE A 213 3.68 4.11 -45.32
C ILE A 213 5.05 3.53 -45.02
N ILE A 214 5.15 2.60 -44.06
CA ILE A 214 6.41 1.93 -43.71
C ILE A 214 6.96 1.16 -44.90
N LYS A 215 6.11 0.45 -45.64
CA LYS A 215 6.49 -0.27 -46.86
C LYS A 215 7.01 0.70 -47.94
N ASN A 216 6.34 1.81 -48.18
CA ASN A 216 6.79 2.83 -49.13
C ASN A 216 8.13 3.44 -48.69
N VAL A 217 8.34 3.69 -47.40
CA VAL A 217 9.65 4.15 -46.89
C VAL A 217 10.74 3.11 -47.13
N ALA A 218 10.44 1.82 -46.98
CA ALA A 218 11.40 0.74 -47.25
C ALA A 218 11.77 0.64 -48.73
N GLU A 219 10.79 0.82 -49.63
CA GLU A 219 10.96 0.72 -51.08
C GLU A 219 11.70 1.93 -51.69
N TYR A 220 11.41 3.15 -51.21
CA TYR A 220 11.93 4.39 -51.81
C TYR A 220 13.11 5.02 -51.05
N ILE A 221 13.34 4.68 -49.77
CA ILE A 221 14.47 5.18 -48.97
C ILE A 221 15.45 4.04 -48.69
N ASP A 222 15.19 3.24 -47.65
CA ASP A 222 15.89 2.00 -47.32
C ASP A 222 15.19 1.23 -46.17
N LEU A 223 15.59 -0.03 -45.96
CA LEU A 223 15.04 -0.89 -44.90
C LEU A 223 15.34 -0.39 -43.48
N SER A 224 16.46 0.29 -43.25
CA SER A 224 16.86 0.77 -41.92
C SER A 224 16.01 1.98 -41.48
N ALA A 225 15.67 2.86 -42.42
CA ALA A 225 14.79 3.99 -42.24
C ALA A 225 13.36 3.53 -41.96
N ALA A 226 12.90 2.47 -42.64
CA ALA A 226 11.60 1.86 -42.40
C ALA A 226 11.48 1.26 -40.99
N ASP A 227 12.51 0.54 -40.52
CA ASP A 227 12.56 0.00 -39.15
C ASP A 227 12.53 1.11 -38.10
N LYS A 228 13.29 2.19 -38.30
CA LYS A 228 13.29 3.36 -37.40
C LYS A 228 11.93 4.08 -37.39
N CYS A 229 11.33 4.23 -38.57
CA CYS A 229 9.99 4.80 -38.75
C CYS A 229 8.97 4.00 -37.93
N LYS A 230 8.94 2.68 -38.10
CA LYS A 230 8.04 1.79 -37.35
C LYS A 230 8.24 1.93 -35.84
N GLN A 231 9.47 1.84 -35.35
CA GLN A 231 9.78 1.99 -33.92
C GLN A 231 9.35 3.35 -33.37
N SER A 232 9.50 4.42 -34.15
CA SER A 232 9.10 5.77 -33.76
C SER A 232 7.57 5.89 -33.63
N LEU A 233 6.82 5.41 -34.62
CA LEU A 233 5.34 5.48 -34.61
C LEU A 233 4.75 4.60 -33.50
N ASP A 234 5.24 3.37 -33.36
CA ASP A 234 4.85 2.45 -32.28
C ASP A 234 5.16 3.06 -30.90
N GLY A 235 6.30 3.74 -30.79
CA GLY A 235 6.73 4.45 -29.58
C GLY A 235 5.79 5.59 -29.18
N ILE A 236 5.33 6.40 -30.14
CA ILE A 236 4.37 7.49 -29.90
C ILE A 236 3.04 6.93 -29.38
N MET A 237 2.50 5.92 -30.06
CA MET A 237 1.22 5.31 -29.68
C MET A 237 1.29 4.63 -28.31
N LYS A 238 2.37 3.88 -28.05
CA LYS A 238 2.60 3.24 -26.76
C LYS A 238 2.72 4.28 -25.63
N SER A 239 3.51 5.34 -25.86
CA SER A 239 3.65 6.42 -24.88
C SER A 239 2.32 7.13 -24.59
N ALA A 240 1.51 7.38 -25.62
CA ALA A 240 0.17 7.95 -25.45
C ALA A 240 -0.74 7.05 -24.59
N LEU A 241 -0.78 5.75 -24.88
CA LEU A 241 -1.57 4.78 -24.13
C LEU A 241 -1.09 4.63 -22.67
N GLU A 242 0.24 4.63 -22.44
CA GLU A 242 0.82 4.67 -21.09
C GLU A 242 0.42 5.93 -20.32
N ASN A 243 0.40 7.11 -20.96
CA ASN A 243 -0.04 8.35 -20.32
C ASN A 243 -1.52 8.28 -19.89
N VAL A 244 -2.39 7.68 -20.72
CA VAL A 244 -3.80 7.46 -20.37
C VAL A 244 -3.92 6.53 -19.18
N HIS A 245 -3.22 5.40 -19.19
CA HIS A 245 -3.22 4.46 -18.07
C HIS A 245 -2.72 5.10 -16.78
N ASN A 246 -1.64 5.87 -16.83
CA ASN A 246 -1.13 6.59 -15.66
C ASN A 246 -2.17 7.58 -15.14
N LYS A 247 -2.87 8.30 -16.02
CA LYS A 247 -3.93 9.23 -15.63
C LYS A 247 -5.13 8.52 -14.97
N ILE A 248 -5.51 7.34 -15.45
CA ILE A 248 -6.54 6.51 -14.81
C ILE A 248 -6.07 6.09 -13.41
N ILE A 249 -4.82 5.62 -13.27
CA ILE A 249 -4.25 5.24 -11.97
C ILE A 249 -4.25 6.45 -11.01
N ASP A 250 -3.87 7.63 -11.46
CA ASP A 250 -3.91 8.86 -10.66
C ASP A 250 -5.31 9.17 -10.15
N LEU A 251 -6.34 8.99 -10.98
CA LEU A 251 -7.75 9.17 -10.58
C LEU A 251 -8.16 8.12 -9.55
N LEU A 252 -7.86 6.84 -9.78
CA LEU A 252 -8.15 5.75 -8.84
C LEU A 252 -7.49 6.00 -7.47
N GLN A 253 -6.22 6.45 -7.48
CA GLN A 253 -5.51 6.85 -6.26
C GLN A 253 -6.13 8.08 -5.61
N SER A 254 -6.60 9.05 -6.39
CA SER A 254 -7.29 10.23 -5.86
C SER A 254 -8.55 9.82 -5.10
N ALA A 255 -9.41 8.97 -5.68
CA ALA A 255 -10.60 8.47 -4.98
C ALA A 255 -10.25 7.71 -3.70
N ALA A 256 -9.24 6.83 -3.72
CA ALA A 256 -8.79 6.15 -2.51
C ALA A 256 -8.33 7.14 -1.42
N ARG A 257 -7.56 8.17 -1.79
CA ARG A 257 -7.15 9.25 -0.87
C ARG A 257 -8.32 10.06 -0.32
N GLN A 258 -9.36 10.30 -1.11
CA GLN A 258 -10.57 10.99 -0.65
C GLN A 258 -11.43 10.12 0.28
N MET A 259 -11.34 8.79 0.16
CA MET A 259 -11.96 7.85 1.11
C MET A 259 -11.19 7.74 2.44
N SER A 260 -9.88 8.02 2.44
CA SER A 260 -9.00 7.87 3.61
C SER A 260 -9.48 8.56 4.89
N PRO A 261 -9.99 9.81 4.88
CA PRO A 261 -10.50 10.46 6.08
C PRO A 261 -11.66 9.71 6.73
N SER A 262 -12.61 9.22 5.93
CA SER A 262 -13.77 8.45 6.42
C SER A 262 -13.33 7.10 7.00
N ILE A 263 -12.45 6.38 6.28
CA ILE A 263 -11.90 5.10 6.73
C ILE A 263 -11.16 5.28 8.06
N LYS A 264 -10.26 6.27 8.15
CA LYS A 264 -9.51 6.59 9.37
C LYS A 264 -10.45 6.89 10.54
N ARG A 265 -11.50 7.69 10.30
CA ARG A 265 -12.50 8.02 11.32
C ARG A 265 -13.21 6.77 11.83
N PHE A 266 -13.73 5.93 10.93
CA PHE A 266 -14.42 4.70 11.33
C PHE A 266 -13.49 3.70 12.06
N LEU A 267 -12.22 3.61 11.66
CA LEU A 267 -11.22 2.79 12.38
C LEU A 267 -11.00 3.28 13.81
N LEU A 268 -10.92 4.60 14.02
CA LEU A 268 -10.78 5.20 15.35
C LEU A 268 -12.04 4.99 16.20
N GLU A 269 -13.22 5.30 15.64
CA GLU A 269 -14.51 5.09 16.33
C GLU A 269 -14.71 3.62 16.73
N GLY A 270 -14.40 2.68 15.83
CA GLY A 270 -14.49 1.25 16.11
C GLY A 270 -13.50 0.76 17.16
N ALA A 271 -12.37 1.44 17.36
CA ALA A 271 -11.37 1.08 18.35
C ALA A 271 -11.66 1.66 19.75
N GLU A 272 -12.43 2.76 19.87
CA GLU A 272 -12.65 3.46 21.15
C GLU A 272 -13.69 2.80 22.08
N LEU A 273 -14.66 2.05 21.57
CA LEU A 273 -15.79 1.58 22.38
C LEU A 273 -15.55 0.21 23.02
N LEU A 274 -15.56 0.19 24.36
CA LEU A 274 -15.63 -1.00 25.18
C LEU A 274 -17.08 -1.51 25.21
N HIS A 275 -17.33 -2.67 24.60
CA HIS A 275 -18.54 -3.48 24.82
C HIS A 275 -19.91 -2.88 24.42
N GLN A 276 -19.99 -2.02 23.39
CA GLN A 276 -21.27 -1.63 22.80
C GLN A 276 -21.25 -1.87 21.29
N ASP A 277 -22.04 -2.86 20.87
CA ASP A 277 -22.50 -3.24 19.53
C ASP A 277 -21.53 -3.07 18.34
N ASN A 278 -21.36 -4.13 17.56
CA ASN A 278 -20.57 -4.23 16.30
C ASN A 278 -20.83 -3.13 15.23
N ASN A 279 -21.77 -2.22 15.49
CA ASN A 279 -22.28 -1.17 14.63
C ASN A 279 -21.19 -0.28 14.00
N HIS A 280 -20.05 -0.03 14.65
CA HIS A 280 -19.00 0.82 14.07
C HIS A 280 -18.12 0.11 13.04
N VAL A 281 -17.80 -1.18 13.27
CA VAL A 281 -17.14 -1.99 12.24
C VAL A 281 -18.12 -2.22 11.09
N ASP A 282 -19.40 -2.48 11.40
CA ASP A 282 -20.45 -2.61 10.39
C ASP A 282 -20.58 -1.34 9.53
N ARG A 283 -20.44 -0.14 10.10
CA ARG A 283 -20.41 1.13 9.34
C ARG A 283 -19.21 1.24 8.41
N LEU A 284 -18.01 0.84 8.86
CA LEU A 284 -16.83 0.80 7.99
C LEU A 284 -17.06 -0.18 6.84
N MET A 285 -17.57 -1.38 7.14
CA MET A 285 -17.83 -2.39 6.14
C MET A 285 -18.90 -1.94 5.16
N GLN A 286 -20.01 -1.37 5.63
CA GLN A 286 -21.07 -0.82 4.80
C GLN A 286 -20.54 0.29 3.90
N TYR A 287 -19.74 1.21 4.44
CA TYR A 287 -19.14 2.29 3.64
C TYR A 287 -18.22 1.74 2.55
N LEU A 288 -17.35 0.78 2.86
CA LEU A 288 -16.49 0.14 1.85
C LEU A 288 -17.32 -0.63 0.82
N ASP A 289 -18.32 -1.38 1.26
CA ASP A 289 -19.19 -2.19 0.41
C ASP A 289 -20.00 -1.33 -0.57
N GLU A 290 -20.64 -0.24 -0.11
CA GLU A 290 -21.39 0.70 -0.96
C GLU A 290 -20.51 1.31 -2.07
N ASN A 291 -19.30 1.74 -1.71
CA ASN A 291 -18.35 2.31 -2.67
C ASN A 291 -17.82 1.25 -3.65
N LEU A 292 -17.43 0.07 -3.14
CA LEU A 292 -16.89 -1.01 -3.98
C LEU A 292 -17.95 -1.63 -4.89
N MET A 293 -19.21 -1.74 -4.45
CA MET A 293 -20.32 -2.17 -5.28
C MET A 293 -20.56 -1.20 -6.43
N THR A 294 -20.51 0.11 -6.17
CA THR A 294 -20.62 1.14 -7.20
C THR A 294 -19.48 1.01 -8.21
N LEU A 295 -18.24 0.92 -7.75
CA LEU A 295 -17.05 0.74 -8.58
C LEU A 295 -17.10 -0.56 -9.41
N HIS A 296 -17.47 -1.69 -8.79
CA HIS A 296 -17.59 -2.98 -9.46
C HIS A 296 -18.69 -2.95 -10.54
N SER A 297 -19.82 -2.29 -10.25
CA SER A 297 -20.94 -2.19 -11.19
C SER A 297 -20.61 -1.29 -12.39
N GLN A 298 -19.81 -0.24 -12.21
CA GLN A 298 -19.58 0.77 -13.24
C GLN A 298 -18.23 0.65 -13.95
N LEU A 299 -17.13 0.30 -13.27
CA LEU A 299 -15.81 0.21 -13.90
C LEU A 299 -15.66 -1.06 -14.77
N SER A 300 -14.60 -1.08 -15.57
CA SER A 300 -14.08 -2.31 -16.19
C SER A 300 -13.43 -3.20 -15.13
N THR A 301 -13.40 -4.51 -15.38
CA THR A 301 -12.79 -5.50 -14.46
C THR A 301 -11.35 -5.13 -14.11
N ASP A 302 -10.54 -4.79 -15.11
CA ASP A 302 -9.13 -4.41 -14.90
C ASP A 302 -8.98 -3.17 -14.02
N ASN A 303 -9.82 -2.14 -14.22
CA ASN A 303 -9.75 -0.91 -13.42
C ASN A 303 -10.30 -1.13 -12.00
N PHE A 304 -11.27 -2.02 -11.83
CA PHE A 304 -11.77 -2.42 -10.51
C PHE A 304 -10.69 -3.19 -9.73
N ASP A 305 -10.01 -4.16 -10.34
CA ASP A 305 -8.93 -4.93 -9.69
C ASP A 305 -7.75 -4.03 -9.30
N ARG A 306 -7.42 -3.06 -10.16
CA ARG A 306 -6.44 -1.99 -9.85
C ARG A 306 -6.89 -1.17 -8.65
N PHE A 307 -8.14 -0.72 -8.61
CA PHE A 307 -8.68 0.03 -7.48
C PHE A 307 -8.62 -0.78 -6.18
N LEU A 308 -8.98 -2.07 -6.24
CA LEU A 308 -8.96 -2.96 -5.08
C LEU A 308 -7.56 -3.07 -4.48
N SER A 309 -6.53 -3.13 -5.33
CA SER A 309 -5.13 -3.12 -4.91
C SER A 309 -4.73 -1.77 -4.29
N ILE A 310 -5.15 -0.66 -4.90
CA ILE A 310 -4.85 0.71 -4.42
C ILE A 310 -5.51 0.97 -3.06
N ILE A 311 -6.80 0.67 -2.90
CA ILE A 311 -7.51 0.92 -1.63
C ILE A 311 -6.98 0.03 -0.51
N LEU A 312 -6.56 -1.20 -0.82
CA LEU A 312 -5.94 -2.09 0.17
C LEU A 312 -4.62 -1.50 0.69
N GLU A 313 -3.76 -1.01 -0.21
CA GLU A 313 -2.51 -0.33 0.17
C GLU A 313 -2.79 0.91 1.02
N GLU A 314 -3.76 1.73 0.61
CA GLU A 314 -4.16 2.94 1.33
C GLU A 314 -4.69 2.62 2.74
N VAL A 315 -5.56 1.61 2.88
CA VAL A 315 -6.04 1.11 4.18
C VAL A 315 -4.87 0.64 5.06
N SER A 316 -3.86 -0.02 4.46
CA SER A 316 -2.67 -0.46 5.19
C SER A 316 -1.87 0.71 5.78
N ILE A 317 -1.73 1.79 5.00
CA ILE A 317 -1.03 3.02 5.40
C ILE A 317 -1.81 3.71 6.53
N ILE A 318 -3.13 3.82 6.39
CA ILE A 318 -4.01 4.40 7.43
C ILE A 318 -3.88 3.59 8.73
N LEU A 319 -3.96 2.26 8.65
CA LEU A 319 -3.84 1.40 9.82
C LEU A 319 -2.49 1.56 10.52
N LYS A 320 -1.39 1.59 9.76
CA LYS A 320 -0.06 1.85 10.30
C LYS A 320 -0.01 3.18 11.03
N PHE A 321 -0.47 4.25 10.38
CA PHE A 321 -0.53 5.58 10.98
C PHE A 321 -1.37 5.61 12.25
N VAL A 322 -2.56 5.01 12.24
CA VAL A 322 -3.46 4.94 13.39
C VAL A 322 -2.80 4.19 14.54
N VAL A 323 -2.12 3.07 14.27
CA VAL A 323 -1.41 2.32 15.30
C VAL A 323 -0.25 3.12 15.88
N GLU A 324 0.62 3.68 15.05
CA GLU A 324 1.79 4.44 15.49
C GLU A 324 1.40 5.69 16.30
N ASP A 325 0.45 6.51 15.81
CA ASP A 325 -0.04 7.70 16.53
C ASP A 325 -0.69 7.34 17.88
N ASN A 326 -1.42 6.23 17.97
CA ASN A 326 -2.05 5.81 19.22
C ASN A 326 -1.10 5.09 20.18
N LEU A 327 0.02 4.52 19.69
CA LEU A 327 1.11 4.03 20.52
C LEU A 327 1.82 5.18 21.22
N ASP A 328 2.11 6.26 20.49
CA ASP A 328 2.73 7.48 21.05
C ASP A 328 1.83 8.12 22.11
N ARG A 329 0.51 8.07 21.92
CA ARG A 329 -0.50 8.53 22.89
C ARG A 329 -0.73 7.58 24.06
N ARG A 330 -0.05 6.43 24.11
CA ARG A 330 -0.16 5.40 25.16
C ARG A 330 -1.60 4.96 25.45
N ARG A 331 -2.38 4.72 24.39
CA ARG A 331 -3.75 4.20 24.50
C ARG A 331 -3.78 2.83 25.21
N PRO A 332 -4.90 2.44 25.83
CA PRO A 332 -5.02 1.16 26.55
C PRO A 332 -4.98 -0.05 25.60
N SER A 333 -4.69 -1.23 26.15
CA SER A 333 -4.64 -2.49 25.39
C SER A 333 -5.97 -2.85 24.71
N SER A 334 -7.11 -2.51 25.32
CA SER A 334 -8.44 -2.72 24.74
C SER A 334 -8.62 -2.05 23.38
N PHE A 335 -8.06 -0.85 23.19
CA PHE A 335 -8.11 -0.12 21.93
C PHE A 335 -7.42 -0.91 20.80
N PHE A 336 -6.21 -1.43 21.06
CA PHE A 336 -5.46 -2.22 20.09
C PHE A 336 -6.08 -3.60 19.85
N SER A 337 -6.71 -4.20 20.87
CA SER A 337 -7.45 -5.45 20.74
C SER A 337 -8.66 -5.29 19.81
N ASN A 338 -9.45 -4.24 20.01
CA ASN A 338 -10.59 -3.90 19.15
C ASN A 338 -10.14 -3.66 17.70
N LEU A 339 -9.08 -2.88 17.51
CA LEU A 339 -8.51 -2.61 16.19
C LEU A 339 -7.97 -3.87 15.51
N ASN A 340 -7.42 -4.83 16.27
CA ASN A 340 -7.02 -6.15 15.77
C ASN A 340 -8.24 -6.98 15.32
N GLY A 341 -9.36 -6.88 16.03
CA GLY A 341 -10.64 -7.45 15.62
C GLY A 341 -11.11 -6.90 14.28
N THR A 342 -11.12 -5.57 14.14
CA THR A 342 -11.46 -4.88 12.89
C THR A 342 -10.53 -5.29 11.75
N LEU A 343 -9.23 -5.39 12.01
CA LEU A 343 -8.24 -5.83 11.02
C LEU A 343 -8.55 -7.24 10.49
N LYS A 344 -8.95 -8.18 11.37
CA LYS A 344 -9.31 -9.55 10.95
C LYS A 344 -10.53 -9.56 10.04
N ILE A 345 -11.53 -8.73 10.34
CA ILE A 345 -12.75 -8.59 9.52
C ILE A 345 -12.39 -7.99 8.15
N LEU A 346 -11.62 -6.90 8.13
CA LEU A 346 -11.11 -6.30 6.87
C LEU A 346 -10.29 -7.29 6.04
N THR A 347 -9.42 -8.07 6.69
CA THR A 347 -8.65 -9.12 6.01
C THR A 347 -9.57 -10.18 5.39
N GLY A 348 -10.66 -10.53 6.07
CA GLY A 348 -11.68 -11.44 5.54
C GLY A 348 -12.43 -10.86 4.34
N PHE A 349 -12.73 -9.57 4.37
CA PHE A 349 -13.46 -8.87 3.32
C PHE A 349 -12.69 -8.81 1.98
N PHE A 350 -11.37 -8.58 2.02
CA PHE A 350 -10.55 -8.48 0.80
C PHE A 350 -10.02 -9.82 0.27
N LYS A 351 -10.20 -10.93 1.01
CA LYS A 351 -9.60 -12.23 0.71
C LYS A 351 -10.04 -12.89 -0.59
N ASP A 352 -11.23 -12.54 -1.09
CA ASP A 352 -11.77 -13.11 -2.33
C ASP A 352 -11.25 -12.40 -3.60
N GLY A 353 -10.42 -11.36 -3.48
CA GLY A 353 -9.89 -10.59 -4.63
C GLY A 353 -8.39 -10.25 -4.59
N VAL A 354 -7.75 -10.17 -3.41
CA VAL A 354 -6.32 -9.80 -3.29
C VAL A 354 -5.64 -10.57 -2.16
N ASN A 355 -4.36 -10.93 -2.36
CA ASN A 355 -3.55 -11.56 -1.32
C ASN A 355 -3.09 -10.52 -0.27
N VAL A 356 -3.89 -10.33 0.78
CA VAL A 356 -3.59 -9.40 1.88
C VAL A 356 -2.27 -9.77 2.61
N ASP A 357 -1.89 -11.05 2.60
CA ASP A 357 -0.71 -11.54 3.32
C ASP A 357 0.62 -11.19 2.60
N SER A 358 0.60 -10.71 1.35
CA SER A 358 1.81 -10.26 0.66
C SER A 358 2.27 -8.85 1.05
N ASN A 359 1.46 -8.10 1.80
CA ASN A 359 1.78 -6.73 2.18
C ASN A 359 2.56 -6.70 3.51
N GLU A 360 3.80 -6.20 3.46
CA GLU A 360 4.68 -6.08 4.63
C GLU A 360 4.07 -5.16 5.71
N ASN A 361 3.38 -4.08 5.32
CA ASN A 361 2.73 -3.16 6.25
C ASN A 361 1.62 -3.87 7.03
N PHE A 362 0.77 -4.66 6.36
CA PHE A 362 -0.27 -5.44 7.03
C PHE A 362 0.32 -6.44 8.02
N THR A 363 1.38 -7.14 7.64
CA THR A 363 2.05 -8.11 8.53
C THR A 363 2.61 -7.41 9.77
N ARG A 364 3.29 -6.26 9.59
CA ARG A 364 3.86 -5.49 10.69
C ARG A 364 2.78 -4.93 11.62
N VAL A 365 1.72 -4.36 11.06
CA VAL A 365 0.57 -3.83 11.81
C VAL A 365 -0.10 -4.94 12.62
N LYS A 366 -0.34 -6.11 12.01
CA LYS A 366 -0.93 -7.27 12.69
C LYS A 366 -0.08 -7.74 13.88
N GLN A 367 1.24 -7.76 13.74
CA GLN A 367 2.16 -8.08 14.83
C GLN A 367 2.08 -7.04 15.96
N LEU A 368 2.12 -5.75 15.63
CA LEU A 368 2.00 -4.66 16.61
C LEU A 368 0.67 -4.70 17.36
N LEU A 369 -0.45 -4.84 16.63
CA LEU A 369 -1.77 -4.93 17.22
C LEU A 369 -1.93 -6.17 18.11
N THR A 370 -1.34 -7.30 17.73
CA THR A 370 -1.35 -8.50 18.56
C THR A 370 -0.57 -8.26 19.86
N LEU A 371 0.63 -7.70 19.77
CA LEU A 371 1.46 -7.38 20.92
C LEU A 371 0.78 -6.38 21.86
N HIS A 372 0.34 -5.23 21.33
CA HIS A 372 -0.23 -4.15 22.13
C HIS A 372 -1.70 -4.37 22.52
N GLY A 373 -2.41 -5.27 21.83
CA GLY A 373 -3.78 -5.69 22.16
C GLY A 373 -3.87 -6.84 23.17
N THR A 374 -2.78 -7.57 23.41
CA THR A 374 -2.75 -8.65 24.40
C THR A 374 -2.92 -8.09 25.81
N GLU A 375 -3.67 -8.75 26.69
CA GLU A 375 -3.86 -8.30 28.07
C GLU A 375 -2.53 -8.26 28.85
N THR A 376 -2.45 -7.38 29.85
CA THR A 376 -1.19 -7.16 30.60
C THR A 376 -0.72 -8.41 31.35
N GLU A 377 -1.65 -9.22 31.85
CA GLU A 377 -1.33 -10.48 32.53
C GLU A 377 -0.66 -11.48 31.58
N GLU A 378 -1.25 -11.67 30.40
CA GLU A 378 -0.70 -12.54 29.36
C GLU A 378 0.63 -12.01 28.79
N LEU A 379 0.81 -10.69 28.64
CA LEU A 379 2.10 -10.12 28.25
C LEU A 379 3.19 -10.35 29.30
N ILE A 380 2.87 -10.21 30.58
CA ILE A 380 3.80 -10.53 31.67
C ILE A 380 4.17 -12.02 31.62
N HIS A 381 3.19 -12.89 31.36
CA HIS A 381 3.44 -14.31 31.19
C HIS A 381 4.35 -14.60 29.98
N GLN A 382 4.11 -13.95 28.85
CA GLN A 382 4.94 -14.06 27.64
C GLN A 382 6.38 -13.60 27.90
N TYR A 383 6.58 -12.51 28.65
CA TYR A 383 7.91 -12.08 29.07
C TYR A 383 8.63 -13.18 29.86
N HIS A 384 7.94 -13.85 30.79
CA HIS A 384 8.54 -14.95 31.55
C HIS A 384 8.87 -16.18 30.69
N LEU A 385 8.07 -16.46 29.66
CA LEU A 385 8.37 -17.50 28.68
C LEU A 385 9.61 -17.16 27.85
N GLU A 386 9.77 -15.91 27.40
CA GLU A 386 10.99 -15.45 26.73
C GLU A 386 12.22 -15.63 27.64
N ARG A 387 12.10 -15.30 28.93
CA ARG A 387 13.17 -15.48 29.92
C ARG A 387 13.54 -16.95 30.16
N LEU A 388 12.58 -17.87 30.10
CA LEU A 388 12.84 -19.30 30.17
C LEU A 388 13.67 -19.77 28.96
N GLU A 389 13.34 -19.32 27.75
CA GLU A 389 14.09 -19.69 26.55
C GLU A 389 15.50 -19.08 26.55
N GLU A 390 15.67 -17.86 27.07
CA GLU A 390 16.99 -17.29 27.32
C GLU A 390 17.80 -18.13 28.30
N GLN A 391 17.19 -18.59 29.40
CA GLN A 391 17.86 -19.47 30.36
C GLN A 391 18.35 -20.77 29.70
N LYS A 392 17.53 -21.38 28.83
CA LYS A 392 17.89 -22.60 28.11
C LYS A 392 19.03 -22.38 27.11
N ALA A 393 19.10 -21.19 26.52
CA ALA A 393 20.14 -20.81 25.57
C ALA A 393 21.48 -20.41 26.22
N LEU A 394 21.54 -20.26 27.54
CA LEU A 394 22.77 -19.90 28.26
C LEU A 394 23.78 -21.06 28.30
N ASN A 395 24.88 -20.90 27.57
CA ASN A 395 26.02 -21.82 27.62
C ASN A 395 26.92 -21.59 28.86
N ASN A 396 26.95 -20.36 29.37
CA ASN A 396 27.72 -19.97 30.56
C ASN A 396 26.77 -19.68 31.74
N CYS A 397 27.28 -19.85 32.97
CA CYS A 397 26.48 -19.67 34.20
C CYS A 397 27.09 -18.54 35.05
N PRO A 398 27.06 -17.28 34.58
CA PRO A 398 27.74 -16.17 35.25
C PRO A 398 27.21 -15.87 36.66
N PHE A 399 25.94 -16.21 36.92
CA PHE A 399 25.27 -15.96 38.20
C PHE A 399 25.14 -17.21 39.08
N GLY A 400 25.75 -18.32 38.68
CA GLY A 400 25.67 -19.61 39.35
C GLY A 400 24.58 -20.55 38.79
N LYS A 401 24.39 -21.68 39.48
CA LYS A 401 23.39 -22.69 39.17
C LYS A 401 22.52 -22.98 40.38
N LEU A 402 21.27 -23.35 40.14
CA LEU A 402 20.35 -23.81 41.17
C LEU A 402 19.94 -25.25 40.85
N VAL A 403 20.11 -26.14 41.83
CA VAL A 403 19.75 -27.55 41.72
C VAL A 403 18.47 -27.80 42.50
N VAL A 404 17.44 -28.28 41.80
CA VAL A 404 16.12 -28.54 42.38
C VAL A 404 15.58 -29.89 41.92
N ARG A 405 14.70 -30.49 42.73
CA ARG A 405 13.87 -31.62 42.34
C ARG A 405 12.41 -31.19 42.39
N VAL A 406 11.69 -31.43 41.31
CA VAL A 406 10.29 -31.03 41.18
C VAL A 406 9.48 -32.18 40.62
N ARG A 407 8.30 -32.43 41.21
CA ARG A 407 7.34 -33.42 40.70
C ARG A 407 5.91 -33.06 41.04
N PHE A 408 4.99 -33.52 40.21
CA PHE A 408 3.57 -33.62 40.57
C PHE A 408 3.31 -35.00 41.18
N ILE A 409 2.62 -35.02 42.32
CA ILE A 409 2.03 -36.22 42.93
C ILE A 409 0.56 -35.92 43.09
N ASP A 410 -0.28 -36.62 42.33
CA ASP A 410 -1.69 -36.26 42.21
C ASP A 410 -1.79 -34.75 41.94
N GLU A 411 -2.60 -34.01 42.70
CA GLU A 411 -2.79 -32.57 42.50
C GLU A 411 -1.84 -31.71 43.35
N THR A 412 -0.73 -32.31 43.78
CA THR A 412 0.25 -31.67 44.66
C THR A 412 1.59 -31.48 43.94
N LEU A 413 2.05 -30.24 43.88
CA LEU A 413 3.38 -29.89 43.39
C LEU A 413 4.39 -29.94 44.55
N LYS A 414 5.32 -30.90 44.51
CA LYS A 414 6.44 -30.99 45.46
C LYS A 414 7.70 -30.41 44.85
N ILE A 415 8.32 -29.47 45.57
CA ILE A 415 9.50 -28.72 45.15
C ILE A 415 10.57 -28.86 46.24
N ASN A 416 11.66 -29.56 45.95
CA ASN A 416 12.82 -29.67 46.82
C ASN A 416 13.95 -28.80 46.27
N VAL A 417 14.30 -27.75 47.00
CA VAL A 417 15.42 -26.85 46.69
C VAL A 417 16.65 -27.42 47.38
N ILE A 418 17.62 -27.92 46.60
CA ILE A 418 18.73 -28.70 47.14
C ILE A 418 19.91 -27.79 47.45
N ILE A 419 20.52 -27.21 46.41
CA ILE A 419 21.75 -26.44 46.51
C ILE A 419 21.78 -25.36 45.43
N ALA A 420 22.39 -24.22 45.71
CA ALA A 420 22.89 -23.33 44.67
C ALA A 420 24.42 -23.42 44.61
N GLU A 421 24.99 -23.28 43.42
CA GLU A 421 26.43 -23.43 43.19
C GLU A 421 26.99 -22.20 42.48
N LYS A 422 28.20 -21.78 42.88
CA LYS A 422 28.97 -20.69 42.25
C LYS A 422 28.16 -19.39 42.13
N LEU A 423 27.42 -19.03 43.18
CA LEU A 423 26.72 -17.74 43.22
C LEU A 423 27.73 -16.60 43.09
N GLN A 424 27.35 -15.56 42.35
CA GLN A 424 28.16 -14.36 42.22
C GLN A 424 28.20 -13.62 43.57
N PRO A 425 29.38 -13.39 44.17
CA PRO A 425 29.50 -12.69 45.44
C PRO A 425 29.01 -11.25 45.33
N HIS A 426 28.30 -10.80 46.35
CA HIS A 426 27.61 -9.51 46.37
C HIS A 426 28.21 -8.53 47.40
N ASP A 427 28.55 -9.03 48.59
CA ASP A 427 29.09 -8.18 49.66
C ASP A 427 30.58 -7.88 49.49
N THR A 428 31.05 -6.77 50.07
CA THR A 428 32.47 -6.37 50.16
C THR A 428 33.37 -7.44 50.80
N ASN A 429 32.77 -8.41 51.51
CA ASN A 429 33.45 -9.55 52.12
C ASN A 429 33.59 -10.77 51.19
N GLY A 430 33.05 -10.73 49.98
CA GLY A 430 33.13 -11.82 48.99
C GLY A 430 32.24 -13.04 49.28
N LEU A 431 31.24 -12.91 50.16
CA LEU A 431 30.29 -13.95 50.53
C LEU A 431 28.85 -13.44 50.36
N CYS A 432 27.88 -14.36 50.28
CA CYS A 432 26.45 -14.05 50.23
C CYS A 432 25.72 -14.76 51.38
N ASP A 433 24.59 -14.20 51.80
CA ASP A 433 23.58 -14.80 52.67
C ASP A 433 22.32 -15.20 51.83
N PRO A 434 22.42 -16.18 50.93
CA PRO A 434 21.37 -16.46 49.96
C PRO A 434 20.13 -17.17 50.55
N TYR A 435 18.98 -16.87 49.97
CA TYR A 435 17.74 -17.64 50.11
C TYR A 435 16.99 -17.70 48.76
N VAL A 436 16.12 -18.71 48.60
CA VAL A 436 15.35 -18.91 47.37
C VAL A 436 13.86 -18.69 47.65
N LYS A 437 13.23 -17.79 46.89
CA LYS A 437 11.77 -17.59 46.86
C LYS A 437 11.17 -18.29 45.65
N ILE A 438 10.06 -19.01 45.84
CA ILE A 438 9.38 -19.76 44.78
C ILE A 438 8.07 -19.05 44.45
N HIS A 439 7.83 -18.84 43.16
CA HIS A 439 6.60 -18.28 42.61
C HIS A 439 6.06 -19.20 41.51
N LEU A 440 4.73 -19.29 41.39
CA LEU A 440 4.07 -19.93 40.26
C LEU A 440 3.51 -18.85 39.34
N LEU A 441 3.69 -19.03 38.03
CA LEU A 441 3.29 -18.07 37.01
C LEU A 441 2.37 -18.73 35.97
N PRO A 442 1.39 -18.00 35.45
CA PRO A 442 1.17 -16.57 35.70
C PRO A 442 0.41 -16.31 37.01
N GLU A 443 0.72 -15.20 37.70
CA GLU A 443 0.38 -15.01 39.12
C GLU A 443 -1.14 -15.05 39.39
N GLU A 444 -1.96 -14.58 38.45
CA GLU A 444 -3.41 -14.55 38.50
C GLU A 444 -4.04 -15.94 38.62
N LYS A 445 -3.44 -16.96 37.98
CA LYS A 445 -3.91 -18.35 38.06
C LYS A 445 -3.56 -19.02 39.39
N PHE A 446 -2.60 -18.46 40.13
CA PHE A 446 -2.02 -19.06 41.35
C PHE A 446 -2.11 -18.13 42.57
N VAL A 447 -2.99 -17.11 42.54
CA VAL A 447 -3.03 -16.02 43.53
C VAL A 447 -3.28 -16.51 44.97
N HIS A 448 -3.98 -17.63 45.13
CA HIS A 448 -4.34 -18.23 46.42
C HIS A 448 -3.24 -19.13 47.01
N LEU A 449 -2.15 -19.36 46.27
CA LEU A 449 -1.07 -20.23 46.71
C LEU A 449 -0.02 -19.44 47.48
N SER A 450 0.54 -20.07 48.49
CA SER A 450 1.65 -19.49 49.24
C SER A 450 2.87 -19.34 48.32
N LYS A 451 3.68 -18.30 48.59
CA LYS A 451 4.96 -18.04 47.90
C LYS A 451 6.10 -18.47 48.83
N PRO A 452 6.43 -19.79 48.90
CA PRO A 452 7.37 -20.29 49.90
C PRO A 452 8.78 -19.74 49.68
N ARG A 453 9.56 -19.71 50.75
CA ARG A 453 10.98 -19.36 50.72
C ARG A 453 11.79 -20.33 51.58
N THR A 454 13.03 -20.60 51.16
CA THR A 454 14.00 -21.31 52.00
C THR A 454 14.44 -20.43 53.16
N LYS A 455 15.05 -21.07 54.17
CA LYS A 455 15.85 -20.38 55.17
C LYS A 455 17.08 -19.76 54.51
N THR A 456 17.53 -18.67 55.09
CA THR A 456 18.75 -17.97 54.67
C THR A 456 19.97 -18.76 55.15
N VAL A 457 20.84 -19.13 54.22
CA VAL A 457 22.13 -19.77 54.53
C VAL A 457 23.18 -18.67 54.61
N LYS A 458 23.85 -18.54 55.76
CA LYS A 458 24.81 -17.44 55.95
C LYS A 458 26.15 -17.74 55.28
N ARG A 459 26.78 -16.71 54.71
CA ARG A 459 28.17 -16.66 54.29
C ARG A 459 28.58 -17.80 53.35
N SER A 460 27.77 -18.10 52.34
CA SER A 460 28.04 -19.19 51.40
C SER A 460 27.71 -18.81 49.95
N LEU A 461 28.65 -19.05 49.05
CA LEU A 461 28.43 -19.01 47.59
C LEU A 461 27.93 -20.36 47.03
N ASN A 462 27.89 -21.40 47.88
CA ASN A 462 27.35 -22.71 47.55
C ASN A 462 26.38 -23.18 48.65
N PRO A 463 25.25 -22.47 48.87
CA PRO A 463 24.34 -22.77 49.97
C PRO A 463 23.64 -24.12 49.77
N LEU A 464 23.76 -25.01 50.76
CA LEU A 464 22.93 -26.22 50.85
C LEU A 464 21.64 -25.85 51.59
N PHE A 465 20.52 -25.89 50.89
CA PHE A 465 19.19 -25.62 51.47
C PHE A 465 18.54 -26.93 51.94
N ASP A 466 18.45 -27.91 51.04
CA ASP A 466 17.73 -29.18 51.20
C ASP A 466 16.34 -29.04 51.84
N GLU A 467 15.57 -28.06 51.37
CA GLU A 467 14.22 -27.77 51.87
C GLU A 467 13.15 -28.23 50.87
N THR A 468 12.09 -28.86 51.36
CA THR A 468 10.97 -29.34 50.53
C THR A 468 9.70 -28.55 50.82
N PHE A 469 9.08 -28.04 49.76
CA PHE A 469 7.82 -27.33 49.77
C PHE A 469 6.75 -28.13 49.02
N THR A 470 5.51 -28.02 49.50
CA THR A 470 4.37 -28.75 48.96
C THR A 470 3.25 -27.74 48.71
N LEU A 471 2.76 -27.67 47.47
CA LEU A 471 1.69 -26.77 47.04
C LEU A 471 0.54 -27.59 46.45
N SER A 472 -0.66 -27.45 47.00
CA SER A 472 -1.86 -28.10 46.48
C SER A 472 -2.45 -27.27 45.34
N LEU A 473 -2.65 -27.88 44.17
CA LEU A 473 -3.19 -27.26 42.97
C LEU A 473 -4.57 -27.83 42.65
N THR A 474 -5.37 -27.08 41.89
CA THR A 474 -6.53 -27.65 41.20
C THR A 474 -6.10 -28.46 39.97
N LYS A 475 -6.98 -29.32 39.47
CA LYS A 475 -6.74 -30.08 38.22
C LYS A 475 -6.42 -29.15 37.04
N GLU A 476 -7.15 -28.04 36.95
CA GLU A 476 -6.94 -27.02 35.90
C GLU A 476 -5.57 -26.35 36.02
N GLN A 477 -5.16 -26.00 37.24
CA GLN A 477 -3.86 -25.40 37.52
C GLN A 477 -2.70 -26.35 37.19
N LYS A 478 -2.80 -27.63 37.56
CA LYS A 478 -1.80 -28.66 37.24
C LYS A 478 -1.69 -28.90 35.74
N ASN A 479 -2.80 -28.90 35.02
CA ASN A 479 -2.85 -29.17 33.58
C ASN A 479 -2.61 -27.93 32.71
N TYR A 480 -2.24 -26.80 33.31
CA TYR A 480 -1.85 -25.60 32.58
C TYR A 480 -0.41 -25.73 32.06
N ASP A 481 -0.23 -26.26 30.86
CA ASP A 481 1.09 -26.58 30.27
C ASP A 481 2.02 -25.36 30.09
N ARG A 482 1.45 -24.16 29.97
CA ARG A 482 2.20 -22.91 29.89
C ARG A 482 2.67 -22.41 31.27
N GLY A 483 2.22 -23.03 32.37
CA GLY A 483 2.59 -22.67 33.73
C GLY A 483 4.09 -22.74 33.98
N LEU A 484 4.62 -21.81 34.77
CA LEU A 484 6.05 -21.75 35.12
C LEU A 484 6.24 -21.76 36.64
N ILE A 485 7.31 -22.40 37.09
CA ILE A 485 7.88 -22.21 38.43
C ILE A 485 9.04 -21.25 38.30
N GLN A 486 8.97 -20.10 38.95
CA GLN A 486 10.05 -19.14 39.06
C GLN A 486 10.74 -19.26 40.42
N PHE A 487 12.05 -19.48 40.39
CA PHE A 487 12.95 -19.45 41.52
C PHE A 487 13.69 -18.12 41.52
N LEU A 488 13.52 -17.33 42.59
CA LEU A 488 14.21 -16.06 42.80
C LEU A 488 15.28 -16.26 43.88
N VAL A 489 16.55 -16.26 43.49
CA VAL A 489 17.69 -16.27 44.41
C VAL A 489 17.96 -14.84 44.84
N LYS A 490 17.93 -14.60 46.15
CA LYS A 490 18.17 -13.29 46.75
C LYS A 490 19.20 -13.40 47.85
N ASP A 491 19.98 -12.34 47.99
CA ASP A 491 20.90 -12.14 49.09
C ASP A 491 20.21 -11.34 50.20
N GLN A 492 20.45 -11.66 51.46
CA GLN A 492 19.88 -10.94 52.59
C GLN A 492 20.94 -10.08 53.26
N ASP A 493 20.78 -8.76 53.17
CA ASP A 493 21.79 -7.82 53.68
C ASP A 493 21.84 -7.76 55.22
N PHE A 494 22.92 -7.18 55.74
CA PHE A 494 23.15 -7.01 57.19
C PHE A 494 21.98 -6.28 57.86
N LEU A 495 21.49 -6.82 58.99
CA LEU A 495 20.27 -6.42 59.72
C LEU A 495 18.93 -6.76 59.05
N GLY A 496 18.91 -7.39 57.87
CA GLY A 496 17.69 -7.91 57.24
C GLY A 496 16.70 -6.85 56.74
N MET A 497 17.12 -5.60 56.61
CA MET A 497 16.28 -4.47 56.15
C MET A 497 16.11 -4.43 54.62
N SER A 498 17.04 -5.02 53.86
CA SER A 498 16.98 -5.12 52.40
C SER A 498 17.39 -6.52 51.93
N SER A 499 16.96 -6.88 50.72
CA SER A 499 17.39 -8.11 50.07
C SER A 499 17.70 -7.85 48.61
N GLN A 500 18.90 -8.21 48.19
CA GLN A 500 19.38 -7.99 46.83
C GLN A 500 19.00 -9.15 45.91
N PHE A 501 18.80 -8.86 44.62
CA PHE A 501 18.51 -9.89 43.64
C PHE A 501 19.81 -10.48 43.06
N VAL A 502 20.00 -11.79 43.21
CA VAL A 502 21.20 -12.51 42.74
C VAL A 502 20.95 -13.14 41.37
N GLY A 503 19.79 -13.75 41.16
CA GLY A 503 19.43 -14.37 39.89
C GLY A 503 18.06 -15.03 39.93
N GLU A 504 17.54 -15.37 38.76
CA GLU A 504 16.31 -16.12 38.61
C GLU A 504 16.50 -17.35 37.73
N ALA A 505 15.69 -18.37 38.02
CA ALA A 505 15.57 -19.56 37.21
C ALA A 505 14.11 -19.98 37.03
N PHE A 506 13.81 -20.68 35.94
CA PHE A 506 12.47 -21.08 35.54
C PHE A 506 12.41 -22.56 35.17
N ILE A 507 11.28 -23.21 35.48
CA ILE A 507 10.89 -24.55 34.99
C ILE A 507 9.48 -24.45 34.44
N GLN A 508 9.22 -25.01 33.26
CA GLN A 508 7.86 -25.09 32.71
C GLN A 508 7.14 -26.34 33.21
N PHE A 509 5.84 -26.22 33.50
CA PHE A 509 5.03 -27.32 34.04
C PHE A 509 5.03 -28.56 33.14
N LYS A 510 5.05 -28.35 31.81
CA LYS A 510 5.15 -29.44 30.83
C LYS A 510 6.41 -30.30 30.98
N ASP A 511 7.49 -29.74 31.53
CA ASP A 511 8.78 -30.42 31.67
C ASP A 511 8.88 -31.21 33.00
N ILE A 512 7.87 -31.07 33.88
CA ILE A 512 7.85 -31.67 35.21
C ILE A 512 7.22 -33.07 35.13
N PRO A 513 7.87 -34.10 35.72
CA PRO A 513 7.30 -35.44 35.82
C PRO A 513 5.95 -35.43 36.58
N LYS A 514 4.94 -36.07 36.00
CA LYS A 514 3.65 -36.34 36.63
C LYS A 514 3.65 -37.79 37.13
N ALA A 515 3.63 -37.98 38.44
CA ALA A 515 3.50 -39.30 39.05
C ALA A 515 2.05 -39.50 39.55
N GLU A 516 1.50 -40.68 39.29
CA GLU A 516 0.24 -41.14 39.87
C GLU A 516 0.55 -42.23 40.90
N GLY A 517 0.27 -41.97 42.17
CA GLY A 517 0.58 -42.90 43.27
C GLY A 517 2.03 -42.92 43.75
N ASP A 518 2.37 -43.94 44.55
CA ASP A 518 3.63 -44.08 45.29
C ASP A 518 4.72 -44.77 44.43
N GLU A 519 4.88 -44.33 43.18
CA GLU A 519 5.94 -44.83 42.30
C GLU A 519 7.33 -44.53 42.90
N GLN A 520 8.18 -45.55 42.88
CA GLN A 520 9.41 -45.71 43.66
C GLN A 520 10.36 -44.50 43.57
N LEU A 521 10.95 -44.19 44.74
CA LEU A 521 11.81 -43.03 45.08
C LEU A 521 13.03 -42.79 44.16
N GLU A 522 13.35 -43.70 43.23
CA GLU A 522 14.70 -43.83 42.65
C GLU A 522 14.91 -43.11 41.30
N ASN A 523 13.86 -42.57 40.66
CA ASN A 523 13.99 -41.84 39.38
C ASN A 523 13.55 -40.36 39.47
N LEU A 524 13.91 -39.66 40.56
CA LEU A 524 13.64 -38.23 40.68
C LEU A 524 14.54 -37.41 39.75
N ARG A 525 13.96 -36.90 38.66
CA ARG A 525 14.65 -35.98 37.74
C ARG A 525 15.13 -34.76 38.52
N THR A 526 16.44 -34.61 38.61
CA THR A 526 17.09 -33.44 39.21
C THR A 526 17.33 -32.41 38.11
N PHE A 527 16.88 -31.17 38.33
CA PHE A 527 17.02 -30.07 37.40
C PHE A 527 18.22 -29.22 37.82
N HIS A 528 19.16 -29.03 36.89
CA HIS A 528 20.28 -28.10 37.04
C HIS A 528 19.95 -26.85 36.25
N LEU A 529 19.50 -25.79 36.94
CA LEU A 529 19.03 -24.57 36.33
C LEU A 529 20.14 -23.52 36.33
N ASN A 530 20.43 -22.95 35.16
CA ASN A 530 21.35 -21.81 35.08
C ASN A 530 20.65 -20.56 35.60
N LEU A 531 21.28 -19.85 36.54
CA LEU A 531 20.75 -18.57 37.00
C LEU A 531 21.00 -17.49 35.94
N SER A 532 19.97 -16.71 35.67
CA SER A 532 20.01 -15.60 34.72
C SER A 532 19.56 -14.31 35.40
N LYS A 533 20.00 -13.16 34.88
CA LYS A 533 19.45 -11.85 35.23
C LYS A 533 18.75 -11.24 34.00
N PRO A 534 17.71 -10.41 34.20
CA PRO A 534 17.18 -9.59 33.12
C PRO A 534 18.28 -8.64 32.64
N ASP A 535 18.63 -8.69 31.35
CA ASP A 535 19.68 -7.86 30.74
C ASP A 535 19.12 -7.07 29.55
N LYS A 536 18.19 -7.68 28.80
CA LYS A 536 17.61 -7.08 27.60
C LYS A 536 16.42 -6.19 27.92
N GLN A 537 16.62 -4.87 27.92
CA GLN A 537 15.53 -3.90 27.84
C GLN A 537 14.90 -3.82 26.43
N ASN A 538 15.42 -4.59 25.46
CA ASN A 538 15.08 -4.45 24.05
C ASN A 538 14.07 -5.49 23.51
N THR A 539 13.53 -6.41 24.33
CA THR A 539 12.48 -7.29 23.81
C THR A 539 11.20 -6.49 23.54
N GLU A 540 10.50 -6.81 22.47
CA GLU A 540 9.27 -6.10 22.09
C GLU A 540 8.20 -6.21 23.18
N VAL A 541 8.13 -7.34 23.89
CA VAL A 541 7.24 -7.53 25.05
C VAL A 541 7.60 -6.60 26.20
N TYR A 542 8.89 -6.45 26.54
CA TYR A 542 9.32 -5.52 27.58
C TYR A 542 8.96 -4.08 27.19
N LYS A 543 9.21 -3.67 25.94
CA LYS A 543 8.82 -2.35 25.44
C LYS A 543 7.31 -2.14 25.52
N ALA A 544 6.51 -3.11 25.09
CA ALA A 544 5.05 -3.03 25.17
C ALA A 544 4.55 -2.87 26.61
N LEU A 545 5.15 -3.58 27.58
CA LEU A 545 4.85 -3.42 29.00
C LEU A 545 5.32 -2.06 29.56
N ASP A 546 6.48 -1.55 29.15
CA ASP A 546 6.98 -0.22 29.56
C ASP A 546 6.13 0.91 28.99
N HIS A 547 5.44 0.72 27.85
CA HIS A 547 4.47 1.69 27.33
C HIS A 547 3.20 1.79 28.19
N ARG A 548 2.83 0.72 28.91
CA ARG A 548 1.59 0.64 29.71
C ARG A 548 1.71 1.24 31.12
N GLN A 549 2.34 2.41 31.26
CA GLN A 549 2.51 3.05 32.58
C GLN A 549 1.19 3.45 33.27
N GLY A 550 0.11 3.62 32.49
CA GLY A 550 -1.23 3.88 33.03
C GLY A 550 -1.78 2.70 33.85
N GLU A 551 -1.41 1.47 33.50
CA GLU A 551 -1.87 0.27 34.19
C GLU A 551 -1.00 -0.04 35.41
N LYS A 552 -1.64 -0.23 36.58
CA LYS A 552 -0.92 -0.48 37.83
C LYS A 552 -0.06 -1.75 37.77
N LEU A 553 -0.60 -2.83 37.19
CA LEU A 553 0.09 -4.12 37.06
C LEU A 553 1.36 -4.01 36.21
N ALA A 554 1.28 -3.41 35.02
CA ALA A 554 2.43 -3.23 34.13
C ALA A 554 3.49 -2.32 34.77
N ARG A 555 3.08 -1.20 35.37
CA ARG A 555 3.99 -0.26 36.06
C ARG A 555 4.72 -0.90 37.24
N ASP A 556 4.00 -1.64 38.09
CA ASP A 556 4.60 -2.34 39.22
C ASP A 556 5.55 -3.45 38.76
N PHE A 557 5.19 -4.17 37.69
CA PHE A 557 6.03 -5.18 37.07
C PHE A 557 7.35 -4.58 36.53
N ILE A 558 7.25 -3.54 35.70
CA ILE A 558 8.42 -2.88 35.11
C ILE A 558 9.32 -2.28 36.19
N LYS A 559 8.75 -1.67 37.23
CA LYS A 559 9.53 -1.17 38.38
C LYS A 559 10.34 -2.30 39.05
N ARG A 560 9.74 -3.48 39.22
CA ARG A 560 10.43 -4.66 39.76
C ARG A 560 11.51 -5.17 38.81
N GLN A 561 11.27 -5.19 37.50
CA GLN A 561 12.29 -5.61 36.51
C GLN A 561 13.46 -4.63 36.46
N LYS A 562 13.21 -3.31 36.44
CA LYS A 562 14.26 -2.28 36.50
C LYS A 562 15.12 -2.42 37.76
N ALA A 563 14.52 -2.72 38.92
CA ALA A 563 15.25 -2.99 40.16
C ALA A 563 16.14 -4.25 40.10
N LYS A 564 15.74 -5.27 39.31
CA LYS A 564 16.58 -6.47 39.07
C LYS A 564 17.75 -6.19 38.11
N MET A 565 17.64 -5.18 37.26
CA MET A 565 18.61 -4.80 36.22
C MET A 565 19.67 -3.80 36.69
N GLN A 566 19.45 -3.08 37.79
CA GLN A 566 20.37 -2.03 38.23
C GLN A 566 21.78 -2.59 38.52
N PRO A 567 22.84 -2.01 37.92
CA PRO A 567 24.20 -2.31 38.32
C PRO A 567 24.42 -1.84 39.75
N MET A 568 25.12 -2.67 40.50
CA MET A 568 25.22 -2.55 41.95
C MET A 568 26.15 -1.38 42.27
N VAL A 569 25.59 -0.31 42.84
CA VAL A 569 26.39 0.80 43.38
C VAL A 569 27.06 0.26 44.65
N PRO A 570 28.40 0.26 44.76
CA PRO A 570 29.04 0.01 46.03
C PRO A 570 28.57 1.10 46.99
N ASN A 571 27.91 0.73 48.09
CA ASN A 571 27.74 1.66 49.20
C ASN A 571 29.16 2.02 49.67
N SER A 572 29.60 3.23 49.30
CA SER A 572 30.87 3.84 49.67
C SER A 572 30.90 4.25 51.13
#